data_AF-A0A7C7RAE9-F1
#
_entry.id   AF-A0A7C7RAE9-F1
#
_cell.length_a   1.000
_cell.length_b   1.000
_cell.length_c   1.000
_cell.angle_alpha   90.00
_cell.angle_beta   90.00
_cell.angle_gamma   90.00
#
_symmetry.space_group_name_H-M   'P 1'
#
loop_
_entity.id
_entity.type
_entity.pdbx_description
1 polymer ?
#
loop_
_entity_poly.entity_id
_entity_poly.type
_entity_poly.pdbx_seq_one_letter_code
_entity_poly.pdbx_strand_id
1 'polypeptide(L)' 'VGKVSLSQVQEIAKTKMADLNAFDLDSAIKMILGTARSMGIQVES' A
#
# COMPACT_ATOMS: atom_id res chain seq x y z
N VAL A 1 8.27 11.26 10.80
CA VAL A 1 7.94 10.17 9.86
C VAL A 1 6.54 9.67 10.16
N GLY A 2 5.68 9.55 9.14
CA GLY A 2 4.29 9.10 9.31
C GLY A 2 4.20 7.58 9.50
N LYS A 3 3.08 7.11 10.05
CA LYS A 3 2.79 5.69 10.22
C LYS A 3 1.42 5.36 9.60
N VAL A 4 1.30 4.18 9.00
CA VAL A 4 0.03 3.66 8.48
C VAL A 4 -0.14 2.21 8.90
N SER A 5 -1.38 1.78 9.13
CA SER A 5 -1.66 0.38 9.44
C SER A 5 -1.75 -0.46 8.17
N LEU A 6 -1.58 -1.77 8.31
CA LEU A 6 -1.73 -2.70 7.20
C LEU A 6 -3.14 -2.65 6.60
N SER A 7 -4.17 -2.47 7.42
CA SER A 7 -5.56 -2.28 6.96
C SER A 7 -5.73 -1.04 6.08
N GLN A 8 -5.09 0.08 6.45
CA GLN A 8 -5.11 1.29 5.63
C GLN A 8 -4.41 1.08 4.28
N VAL A 9 -3.29 0.36 4.28
CA VAL A 9 -2.60 0.00 3.04
C VAL A 9 -3.51 -0.86 2.14
N GLN A 10 -4.26 -1.81 2.72
CA GLN A 10 -5.22 -2.62 1.96
C GLN A 10 -6.36 -1.77 1.37
N GLU A 11 -6.93 -0.84 2.12
CA GLU A 11 -7.98 0.06 1.59
C GLU A 11 -7.45 0.97 0.48
N ILE A 12 -6.24 1.51 0.65
CA ILE A 12 -5.58 2.32 -0.37
C ILE A 12 -5.36 1.47 -1.63
N ALA A 13 -4.85 0.25 -1.48
CA ALA A 13 -4.62 -0.67 -2.59
C ALA A 13 -5.92 -1.02 -3.32
N LYS A 14 -7.02 -1.30 -2.60
CA LYS A 14 -8.35 -1.54 -3.20
C LYS A 14 -8.86 -0.33 -3.97
N THR A 15 -8.73 0.86 -3.38
CA THR A 15 -9.23 2.11 -3.99
C THR A 15 -8.42 2.47 -5.24
N LYS A 16 -7.10 2.25 -5.20
CA LYS A 16 -6.15 2.52 -6.28
C LYS A 16 -6.11 1.41 -7.34
N MET A 17 -6.78 0.28 -7.12
CA MET A 17 -6.62 -0.93 -7.95
C MET A 17 -6.92 -0.66 -9.43
N ALA A 18 -7.89 0.19 -9.74
CA ALA A 18 -8.21 0.58 -11.13
C ALA A 18 -7.10 1.41 -11.81
N ASP A 19 -6.26 2.10 -11.02
CA ASP A 19 -5.13 2.91 -11.49
C ASP A 19 -3.82 2.11 -11.52
N LEU A 20 -3.77 0.94 -10.86
CA LEU A 20 -2.58 0.13 -10.73
C LEU A 20 -2.55 -0.96 -11.80
N ASN A 21 -1.35 -1.29 -12.27
CA ASN A 21 -1.14 -2.45 -13.16
C ASN A 21 -0.99 -3.76 -12.36
N ALA A 22 -1.69 -3.89 -11.23
CA ALA A 22 -1.63 -5.06 -10.38
C ALA A 22 -2.66 -6.10 -10.82
N PHE A 23 -2.29 -7.38 -10.82
CA PHE A 23 -3.19 -8.47 -11.21
C PHE A 23 -4.12 -8.90 -10.06
N ASP A 24 -3.71 -8.63 -8.83
CA ASP A 24 -4.38 -9.02 -7.60
C ASP A 24 -4.12 -8.00 -6.48
N LEU A 25 -4.93 -8.07 -5.43
CA LEU A 25 -4.85 -7.13 -4.31
C LEU A 25 -3.53 -7.24 -3.53
N ASP A 26 -2.95 -8.44 -3.39
CA ASP A 26 -1.69 -8.63 -2.67
C ASP A 26 -0.52 -7.98 -3.41
N SER A 27 -0.51 -8.06 -4.75
CA SER A 27 0.42 -7.36 -5.61
C SER A 27 0.26 -5.84 -5.47
N ALA A 28 -0.96 -5.33 -5.46
CA ALA A 28 -1.22 -3.90 -5.22
C ALA A 28 -0.75 -3.46 -3.83
N ILE A 29 -1.01 -4.25 -2.79
CA ILE A 29 -0.53 -3.99 -1.42
C ILE A 29 1.00 -3.88 -1.40
N LYS A 30 1.73 -4.83 -2.02
CA LYS A 30 3.19 -4.79 -2.11
C LYS A 30 3.72 -3.53 -2.80
N MET A 31 3.03 -3.06 -3.85
CA MET A 31 3.39 -1.80 -4.52
C MET A 31 3.26 -0.61 -3.57
N ILE A 32 2.12 -0.49 -2.86
CA ILE A 32 1.89 0.60 -1.89
C ILE A 32 2.88 0.52 -0.72
N LEU A 33 3.21 -0.69 -0.22
CA LEU A 33 4.25 -0.88 0.80
C LEU A 33 5.62 -0.39 0.33
N GLY A 34 5.98 -0.66 -0.93
CA GLY A 34 7.22 -0.16 -1.53
C GLY A 34 7.26 1.37 -1.58
N THR A 35 6.15 2.00 -1.97
CA THR A 35 6.01 3.47 -1.95
C THR A 35 6.11 4.02 -0.53
N ALA A 36 5.40 3.44 0.44
CA ALA A 36 5.45 3.84 1.84
C ALA A 36 6.88 3.78 2.38
N ARG A 37 7.62 2.70 2.10
CA ARG A 37 9.02 2.55 2.48
C ARG A 37 9.91 3.63 1.86
N SER A 38 9.76 3.92 0.57
CA SER A 38 10.57 4.95 -0.12
C SER A 38 10.28 6.36 0.39
N MET A 39 9.07 6.61 0.90
CA MET A 39 8.69 7.89 1.52
C MET A 39 9.06 7.95 3.01
N GLY A 40 9.64 6.90 3.58
CA GLY A 40 9.98 6.83 5.01
C GLY A 40 8.77 6.71 5.93
N ILE A 41 7.65 6.18 5.42
CA ILE A 41 6.45 5.87 6.20
C ILE A 41 6.60 4.46 6.78
N GLN A 42 6.38 4.33 8.09
CA GLN A 42 6.37 3.03 8.76
C GLN A 42 5.01 2.36 8.58
N VAL A 43 5.03 1.08 8.23
CA VAL A 43 3.81 0.26 8.18
C VAL A 43 3.80 -0.62 9.42
N GLU A 44 2.79 -0.43 10.26
CA GLU A 44 2.55 -1.24 11.45
C GLU A 44 1.44 -2.24 11.15
N SER A 45 1.59 -3.46 11.69
CA SER A 45 0.64 -4.56 11.51
C SER A 45 -0.71 -4.27 12.15
#